data_AF-A0A842XNM9-F1
#
_entry.id   AF-A0A842XNM9-F1
#
_cell.length_a   1.000
_cell.length_b   1.000
_cell.length_c   1.000
_cell.angle_alpha   90.00
_cell.angle_beta   90.00
_cell.angle_gamma   90.00
#
_symmetry.space_group_name_H-M   'P 1'
#
loop_
_entity.id
_entity.type
_entity.pdbx_description
1 polymer ?
#
loop_
_entity_poly.entity_id
_entity_poly.type
_entity_poly.pdbx_seq_one_letter_code
_entity_poly.pdbx_strand_id
1 'polypeptide(L)' 'MPTCKDCKFYTPVTETTGNCSNLGSEVLADKDAGMCPMRAFQPRT' A
#
# COMPACT_ATOMS: atom_id res chain seq x y z
N MET A 1 7.44 -7.82 -7.81
CA MET A 1 6.26 -8.03 -6.95
C MET A 1 5.52 -6.71 -6.85
N PRO A 2 4.17 -6.68 -6.88
CA PRO A 2 3.43 -5.46 -6.61
C PRO A 2 3.70 -4.98 -5.19
N THR A 3 3.58 -3.68 -4.97
CA THR A 3 3.92 -3.00 -3.71
C THR A 3 2.74 -2.18 -3.19
N CYS A 4 2.84 -1.65 -1.97
CA CYS A 4 1.82 -0.78 -1.40
C CYS A 4 1.48 0.41 -2.31
N LYS A 5 2.46 1.07 -2.95
CA LYS A 5 2.19 2.17 -3.89
C LYS A 5 1.37 1.77 -5.11
N ASP A 6 1.42 0.49 -5.50
CA ASP A 6 0.66 -0.04 -6.65
C ASP A 6 -0.80 -0.35 -6.27
N CYS A 7 -1.15 -0.29 -4.98
CA CYS A 7 -2.49 -0.56 -4.47
C CYS A 7 -3.38 0.69 -4.54
N LYS A 8 -4.65 0.54 -4.94
CA LYS A 8 -5.63 1.66 -5.00
C LYS A 8 -5.94 2.29 -3.64
N PHE A 9 -5.73 1.54 -2.55
CA PHE A 9 -5.99 1.97 -1.17
C PHE A 9 -4.84 2.76 -0.53
N TYR A 10 -3.70 2.86 -1.23
CA TYR A 10 -2.57 3.65 -0.78
C TYR A 10 -2.81 5.16 -1.02
N THR A 11 -2.23 6.03 -0.22
CA THR A 11 -2.21 7.47 -0.50
C THR A 11 -0.83 7.97 -0.13
N PRO A 12 -0.03 8.52 -1.06
CA PRO A 12 1.32 8.98 -0.77
C PRO A 12 1.30 10.07 0.30
N VAL A 13 2.22 9.99 1.25
CA VAL A 13 2.46 11.01 2.30
C VAL A 13 3.84 11.60 2.13
N THR A 14 4.86 10.75 1.90
CA THR A 14 6.22 11.13 1.56
C THR A 14 6.69 10.38 0.30
N GLU A 15 7.94 10.57 -0.10
CA GLU A 15 8.56 9.82 -1.20
C GLU A 15 8.69 8.32 -0.89
N THR A 16 8.71 7.93 0.39
CA THR A 16 8.94 6.54 0.82
C THR A 16 7.76 5.95 1.59
N THR A 17 6.79 6.76 2.02
CA THR A 17 5.66 6.34 2.86
C THR A 17 4.33 6.86 2.37
N GLY A 18 3.27 6.16 2.76
CA GLY A 18 1.90 6.58 2.49
C GLY A 18 0.89 5.89 3.39
N ASN A 19 -0.32 6.43 3.45
CA ASN A 19 -1.41 5.87 4.24
C ASN A 19 -2.12 4.75 3.47
N CYS A 20 -2.38 3.62 4.14
CA CYS A 20 -3.23 2.57 3.62
C CYS A 20 -4.63 2.68 4.25
N SER A 21 -5.66 2.97 3.45
CA SER A 21 -7.02 3.17 3.97
C SER A 21 -7.67 1.91 4.54
N ASN A 22 -7.29 0.72 4.06
CA ASN A 22 -7.78 -0.56 4.60
C ASN A 22 -7.09 -0.96 5.92
N LEU A 23 -5.86 -0.50 6.15
CA LEU A 23 -5.14 -0.74 7.40
C LEU A 23 -5.40 0.38 8.43
N GLY A 24 -5.72 1.58 7.97
CA GLY A 24 -5.83 2.77 8.81
C GLY A 24 -4.48 3.22 9.38
N SER A 25 -3.38 2.93 8.69
CA SER A 25 -2.02 3.25 9.16
C SER A 25 -1.07 3.58 8.01
N GLU A 26 0.02 4.26 8.34
CA GLU A 26 1.12 4.52 7.41
C GLU A 26 1.87 3.22 7.08
N VAL A 27 2.27 3.07 5.83
CA VAL A 27 3.01 1.95 5.27
C VAL A 27 4.11 2.44 4.35
N LEU A 28 5.18 1.65 4.21
CA LEU A 28 6.23 1.92 3.22
C LEU A 28 5.68 1.71 1.80
N ALA A 29 6.04 2.61 0.89
CA ALA A 29 5.60 2.59 -0.50
C ALA A 29 6.02 1.30 -1.22
N ASP A 30 7.23 0.82 -0.95
CA ASP A 30 7.89 -0.34 -1.57
C ASP A 30 7.60 -1.67 -0.86
N LYS A 31 6.78 -1.67 0.21
CA LYS A 31 6.40 -2.89 0.92
C LYS A 31 5.68 -3.84 -0.01
N ASP A 32 6.12 -5.10 -0.04
CA ASP A 32 5.54 -6.15 -0.89
C ASP A 32 4.05 -6.35 -0.58
N ALA A 33 3.21 -6.20 -1.60
CA ALA A 33 1.77 -6.42 -1.50
C ALA A 33 1.42 -7.90 -1.27
N GLY A 34 2.32 -8.84 -1.59
CA GLY A 34 2.20 -10.24 -1.20
C GLY A 34 2.18 -10.45 0.32
N MET A 35 2.72 -9.48 1.08
CA MET A 35 2.69 -9.44 2.54
C MET A 35 1.56 -8.57 3.10
N CYS A 36 0.55 -8.23 2.30
CA CYS A 36 -0.57 -7.41 2.74
C CYS A 36 -1.37 -8.13 3.85
N PRO A 37 -1.41 -7.61 5.10
CA PRO A 37 -2.10 -8.28 6.21
C PRO A 37 -3.61 -8.36 5.98
N MET A 38 -4.17 -7.40 5.24
CA MET A 38 -5.59 -7.34 4.91
C MET A 38 -5.99 -8.30 3.80
N ARG A 39 -5.02 -8.90 3.08
CA ARG A 39 -5.25 -9.70 1.85
C ARG A 39 -6.17 -9.01 0.84
N ALA A 40 -6.15 -7.67 0.84
CA ALA A 40 -7.06 -6.81 0.10
C ALA A 40 -6.32 -5.95 -0.93
N PHE A 41 -5.17 -6.43 -1.42
CA PHE A 41 -4.45 -5.74 -2.48
C PHE A 41 -5.36 -5.63 -3.70
N GLN A 42 -5.53 -4.41 -4.21
CA GLN A 42 -6.20 -4.16 -5.47
C GLN A 42 -5.33 -3.20 -6.28
N PRO A 43 -4.88 -3.60 -7.48
CA PRO A 43 -4.03 -2.75 -8.29
C PRO A 43 -4.76 -1.44 -8.63
N ARG A 44 -3.99 -0.37 -8.79
CA ARG A 44 -4.51 0.96 -9.14
C ARG A 44 -4.84 1.10 -10.64
N THR A 45 -4.43 0.12 -11.45
CA THR A 45 -4.69 -0.04 -12.89
C THR A 45 -5.45 -1.32 -13.19
#